data_AF-A0A844SSN6-F1
#
_entry.id   AF-A0A844SSN6-F1
#
_cell.length_a   1.000
_cell.length_b   1.000
_cell.length_c   1.000
_cell.angle_alpha   90.00
_cell.angle_beta   90.00
_cell.angle_gamma   90.00
#
_symmetry.space_group_name_H-M   'P 1'
#
loop_
_entity.id
_entity.type
_entity.pdbx_description
1 polymer ?
#
loop_
_entity_poly.entity_id
_entity_poly.type
_entity_poly.pdbx_seq_one_letter_code
_entity_poly.pdbx_strand_id
1 'polypeptide(L)'
;MPAKGRATATNATAQGREDILNARAISTLGAGVVSAMSAVGAAVIKKNKPALGKNADWFWHMFAKCEARAARIAEQAAREPEACGDATFIEVYAAQLPMLMTAALESHEKALKAK
;
A
#
# COMPACT_ATOMS: atom_id res chain seq x y z
N MET A 1 -7.76 -38.49 29.40
CA MET A 1 -7.64 -37.02 29.31
C MET A 1 -6.28 -36.64 29.88
N PRO A 2 -5.49 -35.69 29.32
CA PRO A 2 -5.83 -34.37 28.75
C PRO A 2 -5.42 -34.27 27.25
N ALA A 3 -5.49 -33.17 26.48
CA ALA A 3 -6.30 -31.96 26.46
C ALA A 3 -6.32 -31.44 25.00
N LYS A 4 -7.42 -30.77 24.69
CA LYS A 4 -7.83 -29.98 23.52
C LYS A 4 -6.78 -28.94 23.05
N GLY A 5 -6.63 -28.74 21.73
CA GLY A 5 -5.98 -27.55 21.15
C GLY A 5 -5.76 -27.67 19.63
N ARG A 6 -6.69 -27.25 18.76
CA ARG A 6 -6.94 -25.88 18.27
C ARG A 6 -6.13 -25.54 16.99
N ALA A 7 -6.85 -25.64 15.86
CA ALA A 7 -6.79 -24.81 14.65
C ALA A 7 -5.44 -24.64 13.92
N THR A 8 -5.23 -25.44 12.87
CA THR A 8 -4.32 -25.19 11.74
C THR A 8 -4.95 -24.25 10.71
N ALA A 9 -5.32 -23.03 11.12
CA ALA A 9 -5.98 -22.07 10.23
C ALA A 9 -5.50 -20.62 10.43
N THR A 10 -4.21 -20.35 10.29
CA THR A 10 -3.71 -18.95 10.31
C THR A 10 -2.48 -18.65 9.43
N ASN A 11 -1.92 -19.59 8.67
CA ASN A 11 -0.69 -19.28 7.91
C ASN A 11 -0.94 -18.70 6.51
N ALA A 12 -2.05 -19.00 5.85
CA ALA A 12 -2.33 -18.49 4.50
C ALA A 12 -2.62 -16.97 4.49
N THR A 13 -3.28 -16.46 5.53
CA THR A 13 -3.68 -15.04 5.62
C THR A 13 -2.55 -14.14 6.15
N ALA A 14 -1.65 -14.69 6.96
CA ALA A 14 -0.47 -13.98 7.46
C ALA A 14 0.56 -13.78 6.34
N GLN A 15 0.84 -14.84 5.57
CA GLN A 15 1.80 -14.77 4.46
C GLN A 15 1.32 -13.83 3.34
N GLY A 16 0.00 -13.79 3.07
CA GLY A 16 -0.59 -12.81 2.15
C GLY A 16 -0.57 -11.36 2.66
N ARG A 17 -0.38 -11.12 3.97
CA ARG A 17 -0.19 -9.78 4.55
C ARG A 17 1.27 -9.36 4.61
N GLU A 18 2.19 -10.29 4.86
CA GLU A 18 3.64 -10.05 4.85
C GLU A 18 4.20 -9.83 3.43
N ASP A 19 3.48 -10.27 2.40
CA ASP A 19 3.86 -10.05 1.00
C ASP A 19 3.49 -8.64 0.49
N ILE A 20 2.50 -7.97 1.09
CA ILE A 20 1.96 -6.69 0.60
C ILE A 20 3.04 -5.60 0.67
N LEU A 21 3.87 -5.61 1.71
CA LEU A 21 5.05 -4.78 1.83
C LEU A 21 6.19 -5.68 2.27
N ASN A 22 7.20 -5.85 1.43
CA ASN A 22 8.40 -6.62 1.81
C ASN A 22 9.01 -5.96 3.05
N ALA A 23 8.79 -6.56 4.23
CA ALA A 23 9.23 -6.00 5.50
C ALA A 23 10.75 -5.74 5.52
N ARG A 24 11.50 -6.53 4.75
CA ARG A 24 12.95 -6.37 4.57
C ARG A 24 13.30 -5.14 3.74
N ALA A 25 12.49 -4.77 2.76
CA ALA A 25 12.67 -3.56 1.95
C ALA A 25 12.35 -2.29 2.75
N ILE A 26 11.34 -2.32 3.62
CA ILE A 26 11.05 -1.20 4.54
C ILE A 26 12.18 -1.06 5.57
N SER A 27 12.72 -2.16 6.07
CA SER A 27 13.78 -2.16 7.09
C SER A 27 15.10 -1.53 6.61
N THR A 28 15.30 -1.40 5.29
CA THR A 28 16.46 -0.73 4.70
C THR A 28 16.24 0.76 4.44
N LEU A 29 15.01 1.27 4.54
CA LEU A 29 14.70 2.67 4.30
C LEU A 29 15.11 3.54 5.49
N GLY A 30 15.65 4.73 5.22
CA GLY A 30 15.91 5.72 6.26
C GLY A 30 14.63 6.16 6.97
N ALA A 31 14.74 6.54 8.25
CA ALA A 31 13.60 7.04 9.05
C ALA A 31 12.87 8.22 8.38
N GLY A 32 13.61 9.07 7.64
CA GLY A 32 13.04 10.16 6.86
C GLY A 32 12.10 9.69 5.75
N VAL A 33 12.45 8.60 5.04
CA VAL A 33 11.61 8.04 3.98
C VAL A 33 10.33 7.44 4.56
N VAL A 34 10.42 6.70 5.68
CA VAL A 34 9.24 6.13 6.34
C VAL A 34 8.28 7.25 6.79
N SER A 35 8.81 8.33 7.36
CA SER A 35 8.00 9.51 7.71
C SER A 35 7.35 10.15 6.48
N ALA A 36 8.09 10.26 5.37
CA ALA A 36 7.56 10.83 4.14
C ALA A 36 6.49 9.93 3.49
N MET A 37 6.67 8.62 3.49
CA MET A 37 5.64 7.66 3.04
C MET A 37 4.34 7.84 3.81
N SER A 38 4.43 7.96 5.14
CA SER A 38 3.26 8.20 5.99
C SER A 38 2.57 9.53 5.66
N ALA A 39 3.34 10.60 5.39
CA ALA A 39 2.79 11.90 5.02
C ALA A 39 2.08 11.86 3.65
N VAL A 40 2.67 11.17 2.66
CA VAL A 40 2.06 10.95 1.34
C VAL A 40 0.76 10.15 1.49
N GLY A 41 0.78 9.06 2.27
CA GLY A 41 -0.40 8.25 2.53
C GLY A 41 -1.54 9.06 3.15
N ALA A 42 -1.25 9.84 4.19
CA ALA A 42 -2.22 10.73 4.82
C ALA A 42 -2.77 11.78 3.85
N ALA A 43 -1.93 12.35 2.98
CA ALA A 43 -2.38 13.30 1.96
C ALA A 43 -3.33 12.67 0.95
N VAL A 44 -3.05 11.45 0.49
CA VAL A 44 -3.92 10.70 -0.43
C VAL A 44 -5.26 10.34 0.24
N ILE A 45 -5.24 9.93 1.51
CA ILE A 45 -6.47 9.66 2.27
C ILE A 45 -7.29 10.95 2.40
N LYS A 46 -6.66 12.07 2.78
CA LYS A 46 -7.34 13.37 2.90
C LYS A 46 -7.96 13.83 1.59
N LYS A 47 -7.24 13.70 0.48
CA LYS A 47 -7.73 14.05 -0.87
C LYS A 47 -8.97 13.22 -1.26
N ASN A 48 -9.01 11.95 -0.86
CA ASN A 48 -10.06 11.01 -1.23
C ASN A 48 -11.07 10.74 -0.10
N LYS A 49 -11.19 11.66 0.87
CA LYS A 49 -12.12 11.57 2.00
C LYS A 49 -13.58 11.25 1.61
N PRO A 50 -14.13 11.79 0.50
CA PRO A 50 -15.48 11.42 0.05
C PRO A 50 -15.64 9.93 -0.27
N ALA A 51 -14.62 9.30 -0.86
CA ALA A 51 -14.65 7.88 -1.19
C ALA A 51 -14.56 7.01 0.08
N LEU A 52 -13.72 7.42 1.03
CA LEU A 52 -13.63 6.78 2.35
C LEU A 52 -14.99 6.80 3.09
N GLY A 53 -15.75 7.88 2.98
CA GLY A 53 -17.08 7.99 3.59
C GLY A 53 -18.16 7.12 2.94
N LYS A 54 -18.00 6.75 1.67
CA LYS A 54 -18.98 5.90 0.94
C LYS A 54 -18.83 4.42 1.31
N ASN A 55 -17.60 3.91 1.37
CA ASN A 55 -17.32 2.52 1.73
C ASN A 55 -15.90 2.40 2.31
N ALA A 56 -15.81 2.45 3.64
CA ALA A 56 -14.53 2.50 4.34
C ALA A 56 -13.72 1.20 4.19
N ASP A 57 -14.34 0.03 4.34
CA ASP A 57 -13.65 -1.26 4.23
C ASP A 57 -13.05 -1.46 2.84
N TRP A 58 -13.81 -1.17 1.79
CA TRP A 58 -13.31 -1.25 0.43
C TRP A 58 -12.19 -0.22 0.18
N PHE A 59 -12.36 1.00 0.67
CA PHE A 59 -11.35 2.06 0.54
C PHE A 59 -10.02 1.65 1.17
N TRP A 60 -10.04 1.17 2.42
CA TRP A 60 -8.82 0.76 3.13
C TRP A 60 -8.15 -0.44 2.46
N HIS A 61 -8.94 -1.41 1.99
CA HIS A 61 -8.41 -2.55 1.24
C HIS A 61 -7.71 -2.12 -0.05
N MET A 62 -8.34 -1.21 -0.81
CA MET A 62 -7.75 -0.71 -2.05
C MET A 62 -6.56 0.20 -1.80
N PHE A 63 -6.62 1.05 -0.78
CA PHE A 63 -5.52 1.91 -0.37
C PHE A 63 -4.27 1.06 -0.04
N ALA A 64 -4.41 0.03 0.78
CA ALA A 64 -3.29 -0.86 1.13
C ALA A 64 -2.69 -1.56 -0.12
N LYS A 65 -3.53 -1.97 -1.09
CA LYS A 65 -3.05 -2.53 -2.37
C LYS A 65 -2.29 -1.51 -3.22
N CYS A 66 -2.80 -0.28 -3.29
CA CYS A 66 -2.14 0.81 -4.03
C CYS A 66 -0.82 1.20 -3.37
N GLU A 67 -0.79 1.27 -2.03
CA GLU A 67 0.39 1.60 -1.22
C GLU A 67 1.51 0.58 -1.43
N ALA A 68 1.19 -0.70 -1.32
CA ALA A 68 2.06 -1.82 -1.64
C ALA A 68 2.65 -1.74 -3.04
N ARG A 69 1.80 -1.47 -4.04
CA ARG A 69 2.22 -1.40 -5.43
C ARG A 69 3.12 -0.18 -5.68
N ALA A 70 2.78 0.98 -5.10
CA ALA A 70 3.62 2.17 -5.18
C ALA A 70 5.00 1.93 -4.56
N ALA A 71 5.05 1.30 -3.37
CA ALA A 71 6.31 0.96 -2.70
C ALA A 71 7.17 0.00 -3.53
N ARG A 72 6.57 -1.02 -4.17
CA ARG A 72 7.31 -1.94 -5.05
C ARG A 72 7.90 -1.23 -6.28
N ILE A 73 7.13 -0.33 -6.91
CA ILE A 73 7.63 0.45 -8.06
C ILE A 73 8.77 1.39 -7.62
N ALA A 74 8.60 2.06 -6.49
CA ALA A 74 9.62 2.92 -5.89
C ALA A 74 10.90 2.16 -5.53
N GLU A 75 10.77 0.96 -4.96
CA GLU A 75 11.90 0.08 -4.62
C GLU A 75 12.66 -0.35 -5.88
N GLN A 76 11.96 -0.65 -6.96
CA GLN A 76 12.60 -0.99 -8.25
C GLN A 76 13.37 0.21 -8.81
N ALA A 77 12.75 1.39 -8.81
CA ALA A 77 13.40 2.62 -9.30
C ALA A 77 14.62 3.01 -8.46
N ALA A 78 14.55 2.86 -7.14
CA ALA A 78 15.64 3.17 -6.23
C ALA A 78 16.87 2.25 -6.38
N ARG A 79 16.74 1.13 -7.08
CA ARG A 79 17.83 0.18 -7.35
C ARG A 79 18.53 0.41 -8.69
N GLU A 80 18.06 1.34 -9.51
CA GLU A 80 18.71 1.65 -10.78
C GLU A 80 20.11 2.24 -10.53
N PRO A 81 21.10 1.96 -11.40
CA PRO A 81 22.49 2.40 -11.19
C PRO A 81 22.65 3.91 -11.01
N GLU A 82 21.80 4.69 -11.68
CA GLU A 82 21.80 6.15 -11.65
C GLU A 82 20.82 6.72 -10.60
N ALA A 83 20.19 5.88 -9.79
CA ALA A 83 19.22 6.32 -8.79
C ALA A 83 19.89 6.84 -7.50
N CYS A 84 19.24 7.82 -6.89
CA CYS A 84 19.63 8.41 -5.61
C CYS A 84 19.00 7.66 -4.41
N GLY A 85 18.88 6.33 -4.48
CA GLY A 85 18.36 5.47 -3.41
C GLY A 85 17.06 5.97 -2.79
N ASP A 86 17.10 6.32 -1.50
CA ASP A 86 15.97 6.81 -0.70
C ASP A 86 15.25 8.04 -1.31
N ALA A 87 15.98 8.94 -1.97
CA ALA A 87 15.38 10.10 -2.63
C ALA A 87 14.54 9.68 -3.84
N THR A 88 15.10 8.82 -4.70
CA THR A 88 14.37 8.25 -5.84
C THR A 88 13.17 7.42 -5.38
N PHE A 89 13.32 6.66 -4.29
CA PHE A 89 12.21 5.90 -3.70
C PHE A 89 11.04 6.83 -3.38
N ILE A 90 11.26 7.89 -2.58
CA ILE A 90 10.15 8.72 -2.11
C ILE A 90 9.52 9.53 -3.25
N GLU A 91 10.32 10.00 -4.21
CA GLU A 91 9.82 10.70 -5.40
C GLU A 91 8.86 9.81 -6.20
N VAL A 92 9.29 8.59 -6.51
CA VAL A 92 8.49 7.63 -7.28
C VAL A 92 7.26 7.19 -6.48
N TYR A 93 7.42 6.92 -5.18
CA TYR A 93 6.31 6.56 -4.30
C TYR A 93 5.24 7.65 -4.26
N ALA A 94 5.65 8.90 -4.07
CA ALA A 94 4.77 10.06 -4.01
C ALA A 94 4.05 10.34 -5.33
N ALA A 95 4.68 10.02 -6.48
CA ALA A 95 4.04 10.11 -7.78
C ALA A 95 3.04 8.96 -8.02
N GLN A 96 3.41 7.73 -7.67
CA GLN A 96 2.63 6.53 -7.99
C GLN A 96 1.39 6.34 -7.11
N LEU A 97 1.49 6.56 -5.80
CA LEU A 97 0.37 6.28 -4.89
C LEU A 97 -0.91 7.05 -5.23
N PRO A 98 -0.88 8.38 -5.50
CA PRO A 98 -2.06 9.11 -5.91
C PRO A 98 -2.63 8.64 -7.26
N MET A 99 -1.77 8.29 -8.22
CA MET A 99 -2.20 7.80 -9.53
C MET A 99 -2.93 6.46 -9.43
N LEU A 100 -2.35 5.51 -8.70
CA LEU A 100 -2.93 4.19 -8.47
C LEU A 100 -4.27 4.29 -7.74
N MET A 101 -4.35 5.17 -6.73
CA MET A 101 -5.59 5.36 -5.97
C MET A 101 -6.68 6.00 -6.84
N THR A 102 -6.34 6.98 -7.67
CA THR A 102 -7.29 7.62 -8.60
C THR A 102 -7.84 6.59 -9.59
N ALA A 103 -6.98 5.79 -10.22
CA ALA A 103 -7.40 4.75 -11.16
C ALA A 103 -8.29 3.68 -10.51
N ALA A 104 -7.99 3.30 -9.26
CA ALA A 104 -8.82 2.36 -8.48
C ALA A 104 -10.22 2.92 -8.21
N LEU A 105 -10.32 4.20 -7.83
CA LEU A 105 -11.58 4.88 -7.58
C LEU A 105 -12.42 5.00 -8.84
N GLU A 106 -11.83 5.44 -9.95
CA GLU A 106 -12.52 5.54 -11.24
C GLU A 106 -13.06 4.19 -11.72
N SER A 107 -12.27 3.13 -11.55
CA SER A 107 -12.66 1.76 -11.91
C SER A 107 -13.86 1.29 -11.07
N HIS A 108 -13.86 1.60 -9.78
CA HIS A 108 -14.96 1.27 -8.88
C HIS A 108 -16.23 2.05 -9.19
N GLU A 109 -16.12 3.35 -9.46
CA GLU A 109 -17.28 4.17 -9.85
C GLU A 109 -17.90 3.71 -11.18
N LYS A 110 -17.08 3.32 -12.16
CA LYS A 110 -17.56 2.71 -13.41
C LYS A 110 -18.29 1.38 -13.14
N ALA A 111 -17.72 0.52 -12.30
CA ALA A 111 -18.32 -0.76 -11.94
C ALA A 111 -19.65 -0.62 -11.19
N LEU A 112 -19.81 0.44 -10.38
CA LEU A 112 -21.06 0.75 -9.69
C LEU A 112 -22.13 1.31 -10.64
N LYS A 113 -21.75 2.10 -11.65
CA LYS A 113 -22.69 2.64 -12.65
C LYS A 113 -23.15 1.60 -13.68
N ALA A 114 -22.39 0.52 -13.86
CA ALA A 114 -22.72 -0.59 -14.77
C ALA A 114 -23.63 -1.65 -14.13
N LYS A 115 -24.00 -1.48 -12.85
CA LYS A 115 -24.97 -2.29 -12.12
C LYS A 115 -26.29 -1.55 -12.02
#